data_AF-A0A8J7UA62-F1
#
_entry.id   AF-A0A8J7UA62-F1
#
_cell.length_a   1.000
_cell.length_b   1.000
_cell.length_c   1.000
_cell.angle_alpha   90.00
_cell.angle_beta   90.00
_cell.angle_gamma   90.00
#
_symmetry.space_group_name_H-M   'P 1'
#
loop_
_entity.id
_entity.type
_entity.pdbx_description
1 polymer ?
#
loop_
_entity_poly.entity_id
_entity_poly.type
_entity_poly.pdbx_seq_one_letter_code
_entity_poly.pdbx_strand_id
1 'polypeptide(L)'
;MEKVPDHKEIINAIIEFGNTPASDTPDYRARQNELLRQVDVDIERGQTGMWVCKALLESCRDWSTCEITYPDRFKRLLLEAIEHGALAPDDIIGWDWMDVAVRNNDPAEFMDDTLRFFELLADAGENGISEAFDIMDMIWEPENCQEED
;
A
#
# COMPACT_ATOMS: atom_id res chain seq x y z
N MET A 1 26.95 -16.79 -7.42
CA MET A 1 25.59 -16.26 -7.63
C MET A 1 25.10 -15.82 -6.28
N GLU A 2 24.72 -14.56 -6.14
CA GLU A 2 24.08 -14.06 -4.93
C GLU A 2 22.69 -14.71 -4.83
N LYS A 3 22.32 -15.23 -3.66
CA LYS A 3 21.02 -15.86 -3.46
C LYS A 3 19.98 -14.75 -3.51
N VAL A 4 19.10 -14.77 -4.50
CA VAL A 4 17.98 -13.82 -4.52
C VAL A 4 17.00 -14.22 -3.43
N PRO A 5 16.61 -13.31 -2.53
CA PRO A 5 15.64 -13.60 -1.48
C PRO A 5 14.32 -14.13 -2.03
N ASP A 6 13.64 -15.00 -1.28
CA ASP A 6 12.24 -15.36 -1.56
C ASP A 6 11.25 -14.31 -1.01
N HIS A 7 9.99 -14.37 -1.44
CA HIS A 7 8.93 -13.43 -1.04
C HIS A 7 8.86 -13.23 0.48
N LYS A 8 8.94 -14.32 1.25
CA LYS A 8 8.83 -14.26 2.71
C LYS A 8 10.06 -13.60 3.33
N GLU A 9 11.25 -13.88 2.82
CA GLU A 9 12.50 -13.21 3.22
C GLU A 9 12.40 -11.69 2.97
N ILE A 10 11.80 -11.26 1.85
CA ILE A 10 11.60 -9.84 1.50
C ILE A 10 10.62 -9.17 2.46
N ILE A 11 9.43 -9.75 2.68
CA ILE A 11 8.42 -9.22 3.62
C ILE A 11 9.01 -9.08 5.02
N ASN A 12 9.70 -10.12 5.52
CA ASN A 12 10.31 -10.06 6.85
C ASN A 12 11.37 -8.95 6.93
N ALA A 13 12.19 -8.79 5.89
CA ALA A 13 13.21 -7.74 5.86
C ALA A 13 12.61 -6.32 5.84
N ILE A 14 11.47 -6.13 5.17
CA ILE A 14 10.71 -4.87 5.21
C ILE A 14 10.17 -4.60 6.61
N ILE A 15 9.53 -5.60 7.24
CA ILE A 15 8.98 -5.49 8.60
C ILE A 15 10.09 -5.19 9.60
N GLU A 16 11.20 -5.93 9.56
CA GLU A 16 12.35 -5.69 10.44
C GLU A 16 12.92 -4.28 10.26
N PHE A 17 13.00 -3.80 9.02
CA PHE A 17 13.45 -2.44 8.75
C PHE A 17 12.46 -1.38 9.25
N GLY A 18 11.15 -1.60 9.06
CA GLY A 18 10.08 -0.74 9.58
C GLY A 18 10.07 -0.66 11.11
N ASN A 19 10.62 -1.65 11.83
CA ASN A 19 10.80 -1.56 13.27
C ASN A 19 11.98 -0.67 13.70
N THR A 20 12.74 -0.11 12.74
CA THR A 20 13.85 0.81 13.00
C THR A 20 13.38 2.25 12.79
N PRO A 21 13.59 3.17 13.75
CA PRO A 21 13.24 4.57 13.58
C PRO A 21 13.93 5.21 12.36
N ALA A 22 13.25 6.12 11.68
CA ALA A 22 13.85 6.82 10.55
C ALA A 22 15.16 7.53 10.91
N SER A 23 16.10 7.47 9.97
CA SER A 23 17.40 8.10 10.06
C SER A 23 17.78 8.71 8.71
N ASP A 24 18.44 9.87 8.73
CA ASP A 24 18.98 10.50 7.51
C ASP A 24 20.41 10.05 7.19
N THR A 25 20.84 8.92 7.77
CA THR A 25 22.15 8.34 7.46
C THR A 25 22.16 7.75 6.04
N PRO A 26 23.29 7.85 5.30
CA PRO A 26 23.41 7.21 3.99
C PRO A 26 23.12 5.71 4.02
N ASP A 27 23.50 5.02 5.10
CA ASP A 27 23.28 3.58 5.25
C ASP A 27 21.78 3.24 5.38
N TYR A 28 21.00 4.05 6.12
CA TYR A 28 19.56 3.89 6.21
C TYR A 28 18.89 4.05 4.84
N ARG A 29 19.24 5.11 4.09
CA ARG A 29 18.69 5.36 2.76
C ARG A 29 19.14 4.31 1.73
N ALA A 30 20.39 3.84 1.82
CA ALA A 30 20.88 2.74 0.99
C ALA A 30 20.10 1.45 1.25
N ARG A 31 19.79 1.16 2.53
CA ARG A 31 18.98 -0.01 2.89
C ARG A 31 17.54 0.09 2.41
N GLN A 32 16.88 1.25 2.52
CA GLN A 32 15.55 1.47 1.93
C GLN A 32 15.54 1.19 0.42
N ASN A 33 16.49 1.76 -0.30
CA ASN A 33 16.59 1.57 -1.75
C ASN A 33 16.86 0.12 -2.14
N GLU A 34 17.64 -0.60 -1.34
CA GLU A 34 17.87 -2.03 -1.56
C GLU A 34 16.59 -2.85 -1.34
N LEU A 35 15.83 -2.58 -0.29
CA LEU A 35 14.55 -3.26 -0.05
C LEU A 35 13.53 -2.96 -1.15
N LEU A 36 13.44 -1.73 -1.64
CA LEU A 36 12.57 -1.39 -2.78
C LEU A 36 12.96 -2.16 -4.05
N ARG A 37 14.26 -2.36 -4.34
CA ARG A 37 14.68 -3.20 -5.46
C ARG A 37 14.29 -4.66 -5.27
N GLN A 38 14.27 -5.16 -4.04
CA GLN A 38 13.81 -6.52 -3.76
C GLN A 38 12.30 -6.64 -3.95
N VAL A 39 11.53 -5.61 -3.59
CA VAL A 39 10.09 -5.51 -3.90
C VAL A 39 9.87 -5.56 -5.42
N ASP A 40 10.64 -4.79 -6.20
CA ASP A 40 10.57 -4.83 -7.67
C ASP A 40 10.81 -6.24 -8.23
N VAL A 41 11.83 -6.95 -7.72
CA VAL A 41 12.13 -8.33 -8.12
C VAL A 41 10.98 -9.29 -7.78
N ASP A 42 10.28 -9.07 -6.68
CA ASP A 42 9.16 -9.91 -6.26
C ASP A 42 7.92 -9.68 -7.12
N ILE A 43 7.66 -8.42 -7.47
CA ILE A 43 6.66 -8.02 -8.47
C ILE A 43 6.95 -8.70 -9.82
N GLU A 44 8.20 -8.65 -10.29
CA GLU A 44 8.62 -9.30 -11.55
C GLU A 44 8.43 -10.82 -11.54
N ARG A 45 8.37 -11.44 -10.35
CA ARG A 45 8.11 -12.87 -10.15
C ARG A 45 6.62 -13.20 -10.06
N GLY A 46 5.74 -12.21 -10.17
CA GLY A 46 4.30 -12.37 -10.15
C GLY A 46 3.66 -12.18 -8.77
N GLN A 47 4.37 -11.61 -7.78
CA GLN A 47 3.76 -11.20 -6.52
C GLN A 47 3.03 -9.86 -6.71
N THR A 48 1.85 -9.90 -7.34
CA THR A 48 1.12 -8.70 -7.75
C THR A 48 0.77 -7.78 -6.58
N GLY A 49 0.32 -8.31 -5.44
CA GLY A 49 0.05 -7.53 -4.23
C GLY A 49 1.21 -6.66 -3.73
N MET A 50 2.45 -6.98 -4.09
CA MET A 50 3.62 -6.16 -3.74
C MET A 50 3.64 -4.79 -4.41
N TRP A 51 2.81 -4.54 -5.43
CA TRP A 51 2.62 -3.20 -5.97
C TRP A 51 2.03 -2.22 -4.94
N VAL A 52 1.11 -2.67 -4.07
CA VAL A 52 0.55 -1.83 -3.00
C VAL A 52 1.62 -1.54 -1.95
N CYS A 53 2.42 -2.55 -1.59
CA CYS A 53 3.60 -2.38 -0.74
C CYS A 53 4.54 -1.30 -1.31
N LYS A 54 4.91 -1.41 -2.58
CA LYS A 54 5.77 -0.44 -3.26
C LYS A 54 5.18 0.96 -3.22
N ALA A 55 3.89 1.11 -3.53
CA ALA A 55 3.20 2.40 -3.53
C ALA A 55 3.29 3.08 -2.15
N LEU A 56 3.04 2.32 -1.08
CA LEU A 56 3.14 2.80 0.30
C LEU A 56 4.58 3.19 0.65
N LEU A 57 5.53 2.25 0.51
CA LEU A 57 6.91 2.43 0.94
C LEU A 57 7.63 3.56 0.19
N GLU A 58 7.38 3.73 -1.11
CA GLU A 58 7.96 4.85 -1.89
C GLU A 58 7.38 6.22 -1.50
N SER A 59 6.20 6.23 -0.90
CA SER A 59 5.48 7.45 -0.53
C SER A 59 5.67 7.83 0.95
N CYS A 60 6.26 6.94 1.76
CA CYS A 60 6.63 7.19 3.15
C CYS A 60 8.11 7.61 3.27
N ARG A 61 8.39 8.68 4.02
CA ARG A 61 9.76 9.02 4.41
C ARG A 61 10.28 8.10 5.53
N ASP A 62 9.38 7.74 6.44
CA ASP A 62 9.59 6.90 7.60
C ASP A 62 8.73 5.63 7.47
N TRP A 63 9.36 4.47 7.34
CA TRP A 63 8.64 3.21 7.19
C TRP A 63 8.17 2.65 8.53
N SER A 64 8.59 3.24 9.66
CA SER A 64 8.13 2.84 10.99
C SER A 64 6.74 3.35 11.35
N THR A 65 6.29 4.41 10.68
CA THR A 65 4.95 4.95 10.85
C THR A 65 4.01 4.57 9.71
N CYS A 66 4.55 4.23 8.53
CA CYS A 66 3.77 4.06 7.30
C CYS A 66 2.87 5.27 6.98
N GLU A 67 3.21 6.46 7.49
CA GLU A 67 2.51 7.70 7.19
C GLU A 67 2.96 8.23 5.81
N ILE A 68 2.00 8.48 4.93
CA ILE A 68 2.21 8.90 3.56
C ILE A 68 2.71 10.36 3.58
N THR A 69 4.01 10.52 3.35
CA THR A 69 4.67 11.82 3.29
C THR A 69 4.51 12.48 1.92
N TYR A 70 4.25 11.69 0.87
CA TYR A 70 4.15 12.13 -0.51
C TYR A 70 2.81 11.69 -1.15
N PRO A 71 1.68 12.36 -0.84
CA PRO A 71 0.34 11.93 -1.26
C PRO A 71 0.19 11.77 -2.78
N ASP A 72 0.65 12.75 -3.58
CA ASP A 72 0.57 12.66 -5.05
C ASP A 72 1.35 11.47 -5.62
N ARG A 73 2.41 11.05 -4.94
CA ARG A 73 3.17 9.86 -5.34
C ARG A 73 2.39 8.60 -5.01
N PHE A 74 1.79 8.53 -3.83
CA PHE A 74 0.97 7.42 -3.41
C PHE A 74 -0.22 7.23 -4.37
N LYS A 75 -0.99 8.28 -4.64
CA LYS A 75 -2.13 8.26 -5.59
C LYS A 75 -1.74 7.66 -6.94
N ARG A 76 -0.61 8.11 -7.52
CA ARG A 76 -0.12 7.61 -8.81
C ARG A 76 0.32 6.14 -8.75
N LEU A 77 1.09 5.75 -7.75
CA LEU A 77 1.59 4.38 -7.62
C LEU A 77 0.49 3.39 -7.25
N LEU A 78 -0.49 3.82 -6.44
CA LEU A 78 -1.67 3.01 -6.12
C LEU A 78 -2.52 2.77 -7.37
N LEU A 79 -2.69 3.79 -8.22
CA LEU A 79 -3.37 3.62 -9.50
C LEU A 79 -2.65 2.58 -10.39
N GLU A 80 -1.32 2.66 -10.48
CA GLU A 80 -0.51 1.66 -11.19
C GLU A 80 -0.69 0.26 -10.59
N ALA A 81 -0.71 0.14 -9.25
CA ALA A 81 -0.97 -1.11 -8.55
C ALA A 81 -2.35 -1.71 -8.91
N ILE A 82 -3.39 -0.88 -8.94
CA ILE A 82 -4.75 -1.28 -9.34
C ILE A 82 -4.76 -1.77 -10.80
N GLU A 83 -4.08 -1.07 -11.71
CA GLU A 83 -3.97 -1.47 -13.13
C GLU A 83 -3.24 -2.80 -13.31
N HIS A 84 -2.34 -3.15 -12.40
CA HIS A 84 -1.67 -4.45 -12.35
C HIS A 84 -2.49 -5.55 -11.65
N GLY A 85 -3.65 -5.23 -11.08
CA GLY A 85 -4.52 -6.18 -10.38
C GLY A 85 -4.14 -6.44 -8.93
N ALA A 86 -3.35 -5.57 -8.30
CA ALA A 86 -2.88 -5.77 -6.94
C ALA A 86 -3.97 -5.66 -5.87
N LEU A 87 -5.14 -5.14 -6.22
CA LEU A 87 -6.34 -5.13 -5.36
C LEU A 87 -7.47 -5.98 -5.98
N ALA A 88 -7.11 -7.02 -6.74
CA ALA A 88 -8.09 -8.04 -7.10
C ALA A 88 -8.61 -8.74 -5.82
N PRO A 89 -9.86 -9.24 -5.79
CA PRO A 89 -10.43 -9.84 -4.58
C PRO A 89 -9.69 -11.10 -4.07
N ASP A 90 -8.85 -11.73 -4.89
CA ASP A 90 -8.04 -12.89 -4.52
C ASP A 90 -6.58 -12.55 -4.18
N ASP A 91 -6.16 -11.28 -4.31
CA ASP A 91 -4.81 -10.82 -3.95
C ASP A 91 -4.73 -10.38 -2.48
N ILE A 92 -4.63 -11.38 -1.60
CA ILE A 92 -4.55 -11.17 -0.15
C ILE A 92 -3.37 -10.27 0.23
N ILE A 93 -2.23 -10.38 -0.47
CA ILE A 93 -1.02 -9.61 -0.15
C ILE A 93 -1.28 -8.12 -0.39
N GLY A 94 -1.95 -7.77 -1.50
CA GLY A 94 -2.28 -6.39 -1.79
C GLY A 94 -3.24 -5.79 -0.77
N TRP A 95 -4.27 -6.55 -0.36
CA TRP A 95 -5.20 -6.13 0.69
C TRP A 95 -4.53 -5.99 2.06
N ASP A 96 -3.62 -6.88 2.44
CA ASP A 96 -2.83 -6.76 3.67
C ASP A 96 -2.03 -5.44 3.69
N TRP A 97 -1.41 -5.06 2.56
CA TRP A 97 -0.69 -3.79 2.46
C TRP A 97 -1.61 -2.57 2.39
N MET A 98 -2.81 -2.72 1.82
CA MET A 98 -3.83 -1.67 1.86
C MET A 98 -4.30 -1.41 3.29
N ASP A 99 -4.58 -2.44 4.07
CA ASP A 99 -4.93 -2.33 5.49
C ASP A 99 -3.82 -1.62 6.31
N VAL A 100 -2.55 -1.91 6.03
CA VAL A 100 -1.43 -1.16 6.63
C VAL A 100 -1.47 0.33 6.26
N ALA A 101 -1.78 0.67 5.00
CA ALA A 101 -1.91 2.06 4.58
C ALA A 101 -3.07 2.76 5.29
N VAL A 102 -4.26 2.13 5.32
CA VAL A 102 -5.49 2.67 5.94
C VAL A 102 -5.31 2.92 7.44
N ARG A 103 -4.62 2.03 8.16
CA ARG A 103 -4.42 2.17 9.61
C ARG A 103 -3.63 3.42 10.03
N ASN A 104 -2.83 3.96 9.12
CA ASN A 104 -1.91 5.06 9.42
C ASN A 104 -2.22 6.34 8.64
N ASN A 105 -3.25 6.34 7.79
CA ASN A 105 -3.55 7.43 6.86
C ASN A 105 -5.05 7.56 6.63
N ASP A 106 -5.49 8.70 6.09
CA ASP A 106 -6.88 8.89 5.69
C ASP A 106 -7.14 8.26 4.31
N PRO A 107 -7.98 7.21 4.21
CA PRO A 107 -8.26 6.56 2.94
C PRO A 107 -9.04 7.44 1.95
N ALA A 108 -9.71 8.51 2.40
CA ALA A 108 -10.35 9.48 1.51
C ALA A 108 -9.33 10.22 0.62
N GLU A 109 -8.07 10.27 1.05
CA GLU A 109 -6.97 10.90 0.32
C GLU A 109 -6.22 9.93 -0.61
N PHE A 110 -6.64 8.67 -0.74
CA PHE A 110 -5.90 7.67 -1.51
C PHE A 110 -6.09 7.79 -3.02
N MET A 111 -7.22 8.35 -3.46
CA MET A 111 -7.53 8.54 -4.87
C MET A 111 -8.36 9.81 -5.09
N ASP A 112 -8.02 10.58 -6.13
CA ASP A 112 -8.83 11.75 -6.54
C ASP A 112 -10.12 11.33 -7.26
N ASP A 113 -10.09 10.20 -7.97
CA ASP A 113 -11.26 9.62 -8.63
C ASP A 113 -12.02 8.73 -7.64
N THR A 114 -12.85 9.39 -6.81
CA THR A 114 -13.62 8.75 -5.74
C THR A 114 -14.65 7.74 -6.26
N LEU A 115 -15.22 7.97 -7.45
CA LEU A 115 -16.16 7.02 -8.06
C LEU A 115 -15.45 5.73 -8.46
N ARG A 116 -14.30 5.83 -9.14
CA ARG A 116 -13.51 4.65 -9.49
C ARG A 116 -13.05 3.89 -8.24
N PHE A 117 -12.69 4.60 -7.18
CA PHE A 117 -12.27 3.97 -5.94
C PHE A 117 -13.44 3.25 -5.24
N PHE A 118 -14.62 3.87 -5.20
CA PHE A 118 -15.84 3.25 -4.71
C PHE A 118 -16.20 1.98 -5.49
N GLU A 119 -16.18 2.02 -6.82
CA GLU A 119 -16.49 0.85 -7.67
C GLU A 119 -15.52 -0.33 -7.41
N LEU A 120 -14.22 -0.03 -7.26
CA LEU A 120 -13.21 -1.02 -6.92
C LEU A 120 -13.49 -1.68 -5.55
N LEU A 121 -13.75 -0.86 -4.53
CA LEU A 121 -14.00 -1.35 -3.17
C LEU A 121 -15.32 -2.13 -3.10
N ALA A 122 -16.37 -1.68 -3.80
CA ALA A 122 -17.64 -2.37 -3.85
C ALA A 122 -17.51 -3.75 -4.51
N ASP A 123 -16.82 -3.85 -5.66
CA ASP A 123 -16.56 -5.14 -6.31
C ASP A 123 -15.76 -6.09 -5.41
N ALA A 124 -14.72 -5.58 -4.74
CA ALA A 124 -13.93 -6.37 -3.80
C ALA A 124 -14.75 -6.85 -2.60
N GLY A 125 -15.57 -5.97 -2.01
CA GLY A 125 -16.46 -6.30 -0.90
C GLY A 125 -17.51 -7.35 -1.28
N GLU A 126 -18.14 -7.20 -2.45
CA GLU A 126 -19.09 -8.19 -2.99
C GLU A 126 -18.44 -9.57 -3.22
N ASN A 127 -17.13 -9.60 -3.48
CA ASN A 127 -16.34 -10.82 -3.63
C ASN A 127 -15.67 -11.30 -2.32
N GLY A 128 -16.04 -10.72 -1.17
CA GLY A 128 -15.70 -11.24 0.15
C GLY A 128 -14.51 -10.57 0.85
N ILE A 129 -14.01 -9.45 0.33
CA ILE A 129 -12.99 -8.63 1.03
C ILE A 129 -13.67 -7.73 2.05
N SER A 130 -13.59 -8.10 3.33
CA SER A 130 -14.15 -7.30 4.44
C SER A 130 -13.54 -5.90 4.53
N GLU A 131 -12.23 -5.81 4.31
CA GLU A 131 -11.42 -4.60 4.41
C GLU A 131 -11.90 -3.53 3.41
N ALA A 132 -12.47 -3.95 2.27
CA ALA A 132 -13.02 -3.04 1.28
C ALA A 132 -14.28 -2.33 1.80
N PHE A 133 -15.15 -3.04 2.52
CA PHE A 133 -16.29 -2.43 3.19
C PHE A 133 -15.86 -1.51 4.34
N ASP A 134 -14.87 -1.93 5.14
CA ASP A 134 -14.35 -1.09 6.22
C ASP A 134 -13.81 0.26 5.67
N ILE A 135 -13.10 0.23 4.53
CA ILE A 135 -12.63 1.44 3.86
C ILE A 135 -13.81 2.27 3.33
N MET A 136 -14.80 1.62 2.72
CA MET A 136 -15.99 2.34 2.23
C MET A 136 -16.74 3.04 3.35
N ASP A 137 -16.89 2.39 4.50
CA ASP A 137 -17.55 2.96 5.66
C ASP A 137 -16.75 4.15 6.21
N MET A 138 -15.42 4.06 6.26
CA MET A 138 -14.56 5.19 6.64
C MET A 138 -14.71 6.42 5.75
N ILE A 139 -14.94 6.24 4.44
CA ILE A 139 -15.00 7.36 3.48
C ILE A 139 -16.45 7.89 3.31
N TRP A 140 -17.43 7.00 3.17
CA TRP A 140 -18.78 7.34 2.71
C TRP A 140 -19.90 7.05 3.72
N GLU A 141 -19.61 6.70 4.97
CA GLU A 141 -20.67 6.64 5.98
C GLU A 141 -21.44 7.98 6.04
N PRO A 142 -22.76 7.97 6.30
CA PRO A 142 -23.58 9.18 6.36
C PRO A 142 -23.05 10.25 7.33
N GLU A 143 -22.30 9.83 8.35
CA GLU A 143 -21.68 10.70 9.36
C GLU A 143 -20.40 11.38 8.84
N ASN A 144 -19.74 10.79 7.83
CA ASN A 144 -18.54 11.29 7.16
C ASN A 144 -18.87 12.11 5.90
N CYS A 145 -20.05 11.88 5.30
CA CYS A 145 -20.66 12.74 4.28
C CYS A 145 -21.23 14.03 4.92
N GLN A 146 -20.40 14.83 5.59
CA GLN A 146 -20.88 16.10 6.14
C GLN A 146 -21.29 17.04 5.01
N GLU A 147 -22.55 17.49 5.07
CA GLU A 147 -23.13 18.52 4.22
C GLU A 147 -22.18 19.73 4.16
N GLU A 148 -21.53 19.93 3.01
CA GLU A 148 -21.05 21.28 2.64
C GLU A 148 -22.31 22.12 2.33
N ASP A 149 -22.77 22.87 3.32
CA ASP A 149 -23.72 23.99 3.16
C ASP A 149 -23.21 25.05 2.16
#